data_AF-A0A453TDM7-F1
#
_entry.id   AF-A0A453TDM7-F1
#
_cell.length_a   1.000
_cell.length_b   1.000
_cell.length_c   1.000
_cell.angle_alpha   90.00
_cell.angle_beta   90.00
_cell.angle_gamma   90.00
#
_symmetry.space_group_name_H-M   'P 1'
#
loop_
_entity.id
_entity.type
_entity.pdbx_description
1 polymer ?
#
loop_
_entity_poly.entity_id
_entity_poly.type
_entity_poly.pdbx_seq_one_letter_code
_entity_poly.pdbx_strand_id
1 'polypeptide(L)'
;MDLPASMSITKGDLERMLFDEDAEPKALPLSLLAEITDDFSNELQIGAGGFAVVYKARLDNSVIAVKKLSNTYMREKEFHREVECLIKAKHRNVVRFLGYCVDTQGNMASYNGKM
;
A
#
# COMPACT_ATOMS: atom_id res chain seq x y z
N MET A 1 -5.78 -16.86 16.98
CA MET A 1 -7.16 -16.54 16.61
C MET A 1 -7.07 -15.91 15.25
N ASP A 2 -7.15 -16.75 14.22
CA ASP A 2 -7.08 -16.31 12.84
C ASP A 2 -8.32 -15.48 12.53
N LEU A 3 -8.12 -14.26 12.03
CA LEU A 3 -9.20 -13.49 11.42
C LEU A 3 -9.76 -14.34 10.27
N PRO A 4 -11.11 -14.46 10.15
CA PRO A 4 -11.68 -15.22 9.05
C PRO A 4 -11.15 -14.63 7.74
N ALA A 5 -10.82 -15.50 6.79
CA ALA A 5 -10.39 -15.11 5.45
C ALA A 5 -11.46 -14.23 4.79
N SER A 6 -11.43 -12.92 5.06
CA SER A 6 -12.11 -11.92 4.27
C SER A 6 -11.59 -12.07 2.86
N MET A 7 -12.47 -12.27 1.88
CA MET A 7 -12.14 -12.39 0.46
C MET A 7 -10.94 -11.50 0.13
N SER A 8 -9.80 -12.13 -0.17
CA SER A 8 -8.56 -11.40 -0.41
C SER A 8 -8.79 -10.44 -1.57
N ILE A 9 -8.54 -9.15 -1.34
CA ILE A 9 -8.66 -8.14 -2.39
C ILE A 9 -7.83 -8.59 -3.59
N THR A 10 -8.46 -8.57 -4.77
CA THR A 10 -7.85 -8.99 -6.02
C THR A 10 -7.40 -7.81 -6.86
N LYS A 11 -6.62 -8.07 -7.92
CA LYS A 11 -6.31 -7.08 -8.96
C LYS A 11 -7.57 -6.44 -9.57
N GLY A 12 -8.61 -7.24 -9.80
CA GLY A 12 -9.89 -6.76 -10.34
C GLY A 12 -10.65 -5.86 -9.36
N ASP A 13 -10.50 -6.07 -8.05
CA ASP A 13 -11.05 -5.17 -7.04
C ASP A 13 -10.36 -3.81 -7.05
N LEU A 14 -9.04 -3.78 -7.19
CA LEU A 14 -8.28 -2.53 -7.33
C LEU A 14 -8.67 -1.76 -8.60
N GLU A 15 -8.89 -2.47 -9.71
CA GLU A 15 -9.35 -1.85 -10.96
C GLU A 15 -10.74 -1.22 -10.78
N ARG A 16 -11.69 -1.93 -10.16
CA ARG A 16 -13.01 -1.38 -9.83
C ARG A 16 -12.89 -0.14 -8.93
N MET A 17 -12.08 -0.24 -7.88
CA MET A 17 -11.83 0.88 -6.98
C MET A 17 -11.24 2.08 -7.71
N LEU A 18 -10.37 1.90 -8.70
CA LEU A 18 -9.78 3.00 -9.45
C LEU A 18 -10.81 3.88 -10.17
N PHE A 19 -11.91 3.29 -10.65
CA PHE A 19 -12.96 3.99 -11.40
C PHE A 19 -14.18 4.44 -10.56
N ASP A 20 -14.34 3.93 -9.35
CA ASP A 20 -15.43 4.34 -8.44
C ASP A 20 -14.95 5.48 -7.55
N GLU A 21 -15.26 6.75 -7.82
CA GLU A 21 -14.77 7.91 -7.05
C GLU A 21 -15.10 7.86 -5.54
N ASP A 22 -16.10 7.07 -5.14
CA ASP A 22 -16.54 6.93 -3.75
C ASP A 22 -15.93 5.71 -3.04
N ALA A 23 -15.17 4.89 -3.74
CA ALA A 23 -14.45 3.79 -3.12
C ALA A 23 -13.37 4.30 -2.14
N GLU A 24 -13.53 3.91 -0.88
CA GLU A 24 -12.60 4.19 0.21
C GLU A 24 -11.30 3.37 0.09
N PRO A 25 -10.15 3.91 0.54
CA PRO A 25 -8.90 3.16 0.57
C PRO A 25 -8.98 1.91 1.46
N LYS A 26 -8.34 0.81 1.04
CA LYS A 26 -8.39 -0.48 1.78
C LYS A 26 -7.02 -0.95 2.24
N ALA A 27 -7.01 -1.80 3.25
CA ALA A 27 -5.83 -2.61 3.58
C ALA A 27 -5.63 -3.66 2.47
N LEU A 28 -4.45 -3.67 1.86
CA LEU A 28 -4.08 -4.53 0.74
C LEU A 28 -3.11 -5.61 1.21
N PRO A 29 -3.26 -6.86 0.75
CA PRO A 29 -2.31 -7.92 1.08
C PRO A 29 -0.98 -7.67 0.36
N LEU A 30 0.14 -7.94 1.05
CA LEU A 30 1.47 -7.79 0.48
C LEU A 30 1.64 -8.66 -0.78
N SER A 31 1.05 -9.85 -0.80
CA SER A 31 1.08 -10.76 -1.95
C SER A 31 0.50 -10.15 -3.21
N LEU A 32 -0.60 -9.39 -3.12
CA LEU A 32 -1.17 -8.68 -4.26
C LEU A 32 -0.22 -7.59 -4.77
N LEU A 33 0.40 -6.84 -3.85
CA LEU A 33 1.35 -5.80 -4.22
C LEU A 33 2.60 -6.39 -4.88
N ALA A 34 3.10 -7.52 -4.37
CA ALA A 34 4.20 -8.25 -4.98
C ALA A 34 3.82 -8.77 -6.37
N GLU A 35 2.64 -9.38 -6.54
CA GLU A 35 2.15 -9.86 -7.83
C GLU A 35 2.12 -8.75 -8.90
N ILE A 36 1.51 -7.60 -8.59
CA ILE A 36 1.34 -6.51 -9.58
C ILE A 36 2.61 -5.70 -9.83
N THR A 37 3.66 -5.91 -9.04
CA THR A 37 4.97 -5.26 -9.17
C THR A 37 6.08 -6.23 -9.55
N ASP A 38 5.76 -7.46 -9.96
CA ASP A 38 6.73 -8.51 -10.26
C ASP A 38 7.78 -8.68 -9.14
N ASP A 39 7.27 -8.92 -7.92
CA ASP A 39 8.02 -8.98 -6.67
C ASP A 39 8.89 -7.74 -6.40
N PHE A 40 8.32 -6.55 -6.65
CA PHE A 40 9.01 -5.27 -6.52
C PHE A 40 10.29 -5.20 -7.39
N SER A 41 10.19 -5.69 -8.63
CA SER A 41 11.29 -5.70 -9.60
C SER A 41 11.86 -4.29 -9.84
N ASN A 42 13.19 -4.21 -9.89
CA ASN A 42 13.91 -2.96 -10.22
C ASN A 42 13.58 -2.46 -11.64
N GLU A 43 13.14 -3.33 -12.55
CA GLU A 43 12.73 -2.93 -13.91
C GLU A 43 11.45 -2.08 -13.90
N LEU A 44 10.62 -2.23 -12.86
CA LEU A 44 9.38 -1.49 -12.68
C LEU A 44 9.57 -0.26 -11.79
N GLN A 45 10.77 0.03 -11.31
CA GLN A 45 11.05 1.22 -10.53
C GLN A 45 10.91 2.49 -11.40
N ILE A 46 10.08 3.43 -10.95
CA ILE A 46 9.86 4.73 -11.62
C ILE A 46 10.37 5.91 -10.81
N GLY A 47 10.78 5.69 -9.56
CA GLY A 47 11.41 6.72 -8.75
C GLY A 47 11.96 6.17 -7.44
N ALA A 48 13.02 6.79 -6.93
CA ALA A 48 13.54 6.54 -5.59
C ALA A 48 14.07 7.83 -4.98
N GLY A 49 13.88 7.99 -3.68
CA GLY A 49 14.36 9.16 -2.95
C GLY A 49 13.78 9.22 -1.53
N GLY A 50 14.42 10.01 -0.67
CA GLY A 50 14.07 10.10 0.76
C GLY A 50 14.18 8.73 1.43
N PHE A 51 13.05 8.05 1.59
CA PHE A 51 12.94 6.74 2.26
C PHE A 51 11.99 5.78 1.53
N ALA A 52 11.77 5.99 0.23
CA ALA A 52 10.84 5.18 -0.54
C ALA A 52 11.35 4.87 -1.94
N VAL A 53 10.90 3.73 -2.45
CA VAL A 53 10.98 3.35 -3.86
C VAL A 53 9.56 3.29 -4.40
N VAL A 54 9.35 3.86 -5.58
CA VAL A 54 8.06 3.87 -6.26
C VAL A 54 8.15 2.94 -7.46
N TYR A 55 7.25 1.97 -7.51
CA TYR A 55 7.13 0.98 -8.57
C TYR A 55 5.89 1.28 -9.42
N LYS A 56 6.02 1.07 -10.73
CA LYS A 56 4.90 1.04 -11.66
C LYS A 56 4.28 -0.35 -11.61
N ALA A 57 3.00 -0.42 -11.26
CA ALA A 57 2.22 -1.66 -11.31
C ALA A 57 1.19 -1.58 -12.43
N ARG A 58 0.95 -2.70 -13.09
CA ARG A 58 -0.04 -2.80 -14.16
C ARG A 58 -1.27 -3.54 -13.66
N LEU A 59 -2.38 -2.82 -13.58
CA LEU A 59 -3.70 -3.43 -13.50
C LEU A 59 -4.12 -3.90 -14.90
N ASP A 60 -5.34 -4.40 -15.11
CA ASP A 60 -5.72 -4.97 -16.40
C ASP A 60 -5.65 -3.93 -17.53
N ASN A 61 -6.38 -2.82 -17.37
CA ASN A 61 -6.39 -1.74 -18.36
C ASN A 61 -5.75 -0.44 -17.84
N SER A 62 -5.27 -0.45 -16.59
CA SER A 62 -4.79 0.73 -15.89
C SER A 62 -3.39 0.55 -15.34
N VAL A 63 -2.77 1.67 -14.94
CA VAL A 63 -1.45 1.70 -14.32
C VAL A 63 -1.58 2.42 -12.98
N ILE A 64 -0.97 1.86 -11.94
CA ILE A 64 -0.90 2.48 -10.62
C ILE A 64 0.56 2.61 -10.16
N ALA A 65 0.77 3.45 -9.15
CA ALA A 65 2.06 3.56 -8.47
C ALA A 65 1.98 2.86 -7.11
N VAL A 66 2.96 2.00 -6.82
CA VAL A 66 3.14 1.36 -5.51
C VAL A 66 4.36 1.98 -4.84
N LYS A 67 4.13 2.76 -3.78
CA LYS A 67 5.20 3.39 -2.98
C LYS A 67 5.57 2.47 -1.82
N LYS A 68 6.73 1.83 -1.89
CA LYS A 68 7.30 0.98 -0.84
C LYS A 68 8.28 1.79 -0.01
N LEU A 69 8.10 1.82 1.31
CA LEU A 69 9.09 2.41 2.20
C LEU A 69 10.30 1.47 2.30
N SER A 70 11.50 2.01 2.08
CA SER A 70 12.75 1.23 2.03
C SER A 70 13.50 1.19 3.36
N ASN A 71 13.04 1.93 4.38
CA ASN A 71 13.76 2.11 5.63
C ASN A 71 13.02 1.45 6.80
N THR A 72 13.66 0.47 7.44
CA THR A 72 13.19 -0.15 8.70
C THR A 72 13.19 0.83 9.88
N TYR A 73 13.91 1.95 9.78
CA TYR A 73 13.92 3.02 10.78
C TYR A 73 12.83 4.09 10.55
N MET A 74 12.01 3.98 9.49
CA MET A 74 10.79 4.80 9.46
C MET A 74 9.94 4.39 10.64
N ARG A 75 9.77 5.32 11.58
CA ARG A 75 8.90 5.13 12.73
C ARG A 75 7.51 4.85 12.18
N GLU A 76 6.91 3.74 12.57
CA GLU A 76 5.53 3.36 12.29
C GLU A 76 4.56 4.56 12.34
N LYS A 77 4.79 5.49 13.25
CA LYS A 77 4.07 6.77 13.37
C LYS A 77 4.10 7.64 12.10
N GLU A 78 5.23 7.77 11.42
CA GLU A 78 5.34 8.56 10.18
C GLU A 78 4.55 7.90 9.05
N PHE A 79 4.59 6.56 8.95
CA PHE A 79 3.76 5.81 8.00
C PHE A 79 2.27 6.06 8.26
N HIS A 80 1.83 5.88 9.52
CA HIS A 80 0.44 6.13 9.90
C HIS A 80 0.00 7.56 9.58
N ARG A 81 0.86 8.54 9.87
CA ARG A 81 0.58 9.94 9.54
C ARG A 81 0.43 10.16 8.04
N GLU A 82 1.31 9.59 7.23
CA GLU A 82 1.23 9.71 5.77
C GLU A 82 -0.04 9.06 5.23
N VAL A 83 -0.38 7.86 5.70
CA VAL A 83 -1.63 7.15 5.34
C VAL A 83 -2.86 7.94 5.75
N GLU A 84 -2.93 8.47 6.97
CA GLU A 84 -4.03 9.31 7.43
C GLU A 84 -4.21 10.57 6.58
N CYS A 85 -3.11 11.22 6.21
CA CYS A 85 -3.14 12.38 5.32
C CYS A 85 -3.70 12.00 3.94
N LEU A 86 -3.25 10.87 3.38
CA LEU A 86 -3.69 10.41 2.06
C LEU A 86 -5.17 9.99 2.05
N ILE A 87 -5.66 9.36 3.12
CA ILE A 87 -7.10 9.03 3.26
C ILE A 87 -7.96 10.30 3.23
N LYS A 88 -7.51 11.37 3.89
CA LYS A 88 -8.26 12.64 3.96
C LYS A 88 -8.14 13.49 2.69
N ALA A 89 -7.13 13.25 1.87
CA ALA A 89 -6.81 14.08 0.70
C ALA A 89 -7.62 13.65 -0.55
N LYS A 90 -8.96 13.78 -0.49
CA LYS A 90 -9.85 13.52 -1.65
C LYS A 90 -10.09 14.81 -2.44
N HIS A 91 -9.39 14.98 -3.56
CA HIS A 91 -9.56 16.13 -4.46
C HIS A 91 -9.11 15.81 -5.89
N ARG A 92 -9.77 16.38 -6.91
CA ARG A 92 -9.49 16.14 -8.35
C ARG A 92 -8.05 16.38 -8.82
N ASN A 93 -7.29 17.21 -8.11
CA ASN A 93 -5.89 17.54 -8.44
C ASN A 93 -4.88 16.82 -7.53
N VAL A 94 -5.36 15.92 -6.66
CA VAL A 94 -4.53 15.09 -5.80
C VAL A 94 -4.61 13.67 -6.32
N VAL A 95 -3.47 12.96 -6.30
CA VAL A 95 -3.43 11.56 -6.72
C VAL A 95 -4.41 10.73 -5.89
N ARG A 96 -5.12 9.83 -6.55
CA ARG A 96 -6.05 8.95 -5.87
C ARG A 96 -5.31 7.91 -5.05
N PHE A 97 -5.64 7.83 -3.76
CA PHE A 97 -5.12 6.82 -2.85
C PHE A 97 -6.07 5.61 -2.82
N LEU A 98 -5.58 4.42 -3.21
CA LEU A 98 -6.40 3.20 -3.29
C LEU A 98 -6.31 2.33 -2.04
N GLY A 99 -5.21 2.44 -1.29
CA GLY A 99 -4.99 1.56 -0.15
C GLY A 99 -3.56 1.56 0.35
N TYR A 100 -3.35 0.80 1.41
CA TYR A 100 -2.08 0.67 2.10
C TYR A 100 -1.83 -0.79 2.48
N CYS A 101 -0.57 -1.13 2.71
CA CYS A 101 -0.19 -2.42 3.24
C CYS A 101 0.71 -2.18 4.45
N VAL A 102 0.38 -2.83 5.57
CA VAL A 102 1.26 -2.92 6.74
C VAL A 102 1.63 -4.37 6.88
N ASP A 103 2.82 -4.72 6.41
CA ASP A 103 3.42 -6.02 6.65
C ASP A 103 4.69 -5.80 7.45
N THR A 104 4.60 -6.01 8.76
CA THR A 104 5.77 -6.07 9.61
C THR A 104 6.39 -7.44 9.40
N GLN A 105 7.46 -7.53 8.61
CA GLN A 105 8.25 -8.75 8.45
C GLN A 105 8.75 -9.23 9.82
N GLY A 106 7.97 -10.07 10.50
CA GLY A 106 8.37 -11.04 11.53
C GLY A 106 9.08 -10.56 12.80
N ASN A 107 9.60 -9.34 12.89
CA ASN A 107 10.17 -8.81 14.12
C ASN A 107 9.06 -8.22 14.98
N MET A 108 8.20 -9.08 15.51
CA MET A 108 7.62 -8.86 16.82
C MET A 108 8.79 -8.79 17.82
N ALA A 109 9.42 -7.63 17.94
CA ALA A 109 9.99 -7.28 19.23
C ALA A 109 8.80 -7.24 20.17
N SER A 110 8.75 -8.18 21.11
CA SER A 110 7.73 -8.27 22.15
C SER A 110 7.53 -6.90 22.81
N TYR A 111 6.44 -6.22 22.47
CA TYR A 111 6.09 -4.95 23.11
C TYR A 111 5.43 -5.25 24.45
N ASN A 112 6.24 -5.34 25.51
CA ASN A 112 5.78 -5.39 26.90
C ASN A 112 5.52 -3.97 27.43
N GLY A 113 4.45 -3.31 26.97
CA GLY A 113 4.07 -1.97 27.45
C GLY A 113 2.57 -1.82 27.59
N LYS A 114 2.09 -1.83 28.84
CA LYS A 114 0.69 -1.62 29.26
C LYS A 114 0.03 -0.40 28.60
N MET A 115 -1.25 -0.57 28.26
CA MET A 115 -2.22 0.50 28.00
C MET A 115 -2.32 1.50 29.16
#